data_AF-A0A9Q1DRJ1-F1
#
_entry.id   AF-A0A9Q1DRJ1-F1
#
_cell.length_a   1.000
_cell.length_b   1.000
_cell.length_c   1.000
_cell.angle_alpha   90.00
_cell.angle_beta   90.00
_cell.angle_gamma   90.00
#
_symmetry.space_group_name_H-M   'P 1'
#
loop_
_entity.id
_entity.type
_entity.pdbx_description
1 polymer ?
#
loop_
_entity_poly.entity_id
_entity_poly.type
_entity_poly.pdbx_seq_one_letter_code
_entity_poly.pdbx_strand_id
1 'polypeptide(L)'
;MFLWVWITLSLYCWVVATAASSSDAAGPFGWLLSDKGPFHRSEEFTEFAERYQQGFTTKYKIYREFGRWKVNSLVLERRNNNGFALPLDPEFMQNVRLLGRRPTLRMIMENIIRKYGTHFLLSATLGGEESLTIFVDKRKLSRRVDVGDSNSTGVTLETLHQLAASYFIDRESTLRKLHHLQIASTAIKVTETRTGPLGCSNYDNLDSVSSVLVHSPENKIYLQGLQVILPDYLKSRFMEAALNYIGCNFEGEFVCKDNDCWCQCSARFPHCNCPEVDVRAMEENLRNIREAWTQANREFEDSDEFQMFVRRLPTFYALNSSAIEYFWKMDPGVHQRYRQLEISTGLLLSKARRIVNKLFTLSKRCHKQPKIVVLRERSFGYWLNYILSILYCSENNHFGTYIEEMRSCSCPYEHPSCQAVVPCCHHLVPNH
;
A
#
# COMPACT_ATOMS: atom_id res chain seq x y z
N MET A 1 -40.09 -31.92 6.96
CA MET A 1 -41.00 -31.07 7.77
C MET A 1 -40.23 -29.85 8.25
N PHE A 2 -40.64 -28.66 7.78
CA PHE A 2 -40.35 -27.28 8.27
C PHE A 2 -38.87 -26.86 8.36
N LEU A 3 -38.26 -26.06 7.47
CA LEU A 3 -38.68 -24.86 6.70
C LEU A 3 -38.91 -23.63 7.60
N TRP A 4 -37.86 -22.86 7.91
CA TRP A 4 -37.98 -21.49 8.44
C TRP A 4 -37.15 -20.51 7.58
N VAL A 5 -37.88 -19.96 6.61
CA VAL A 5 -37.61 -18.74 5.85
C VAL A 5 -37.92 -17.56 6.76
N TRP A 6 -36.98 -16.63 6.96
CA TRP A 6 -37.28 -15.29 7.46
C TRP A 6 -36.79 -14.24 6.46
N ILE A 7 -37.73 -13.88 5.59
CA ILE A 7 -37.76 -12.67 4.78
C ILE A 7 -38.30 -11.56 5.69
N THR A 8 -37.58 -10.46 5.85
CA THR A 8 -38.17 -9.18 6.22
C THR A 8 -37.67 -8.11 5.27
N LEU A 9 -38.50 -7.83 4.27
CA LEU A 9 -38.53 -6.59 3.50
C LEU A 9 -38.86 -5.43 4.44
N SER A 10 -38.05 -4.36 4.41
CA SER A 10 -38.51 -3.01 4.71
C SER A 10 -37.91 -2.03 3.72
N LEU A 11 -38.67 -1.78 2.64
CA LEU A 11 -38.57 -0.60 1.81
C LEU A 11 -39.38 0.51 2.49
N TYR A 12 -38.80 1.69 2.73
CA TYR A 12 -39.23 2.97 2.11
C TYR A 12 -38.47 4.19 2.67
N CYS A 13 -38.28 5.16 1.75
CA CYS A 13 -37.97 6.58 1.93
C CYS A 13 -36.52 7.05 2.12
N TRP A 14 -35.86 7.18 0.97
CA TRP A 14 -35.32 8.43 0.41
C TRP A 14 -34.98 9.55 1.40
N VAL A 15 -33.69 9.67 1.70
CA VAL A 15 -33.02 10.96 1.77
C VAL A 15 -31.79 10.86 0.86
N VAL A 16 -31.83 11.59 -0.23
CA VAL A 16 -30.66 11.84 -1.08
C VAL A 16 -29.70 12.69 -0.27
N ALA A 17 -28.76 12.05 0.42
CA ALA A 17 -27.53 12.71 0.80
C ALA A 17 -26.61 12.64 -0.42
N THR A 18 -26.50 13.76 -1.14
CA THR A 18 -25.40 14.03 -2.06
C THR A 18 -24.09 14.00 -1.26
N ALA A 19 -23.58 12.80 -0.98
CA ALA A 19 -22.17 12.63 -0.67
C ALA A 19 -21.45 13.03 -1.95
N ALA A 20 -20.92 14.25 -1.95
CA ALA A 20 -20.07 14.75 -3.02
C ALA A 20 -19.09 13.65 -3.40
N SER A 21 -19.24 13.16 -4.62
CA SER A 21 -18.23 12.36 -5.29
C SER A 21 -16.92 13.12 -5.19
N SER A 22 -16.01 12.67 -4.34
CA SER A 22 -14.59 12.99 -4.49
C SER A 22 -14.13 12.26 -5.75
N SER A 23 -14.48 12.84 -6.89
CA SER A 23 -14.05 12.44 -8.22
C SER A 23 -12.54 12.29 -8.22
N ASP A 24 -12.09 11.17 -8.79
CA ASP A 24 -10.78 10.96 -9.40
C ASP A 24 -9.84 12.17 -9.37
N ALA A 25 -8.94 12.20 -8.40
CA ALA A 25 -7.74 13.04 -8.43
C ALA A 25 -6.46 12.23 -8.19
N ALA A 26 -6.55 10.90 -8.25
CA ALA A 26 -5.41 10.02 -8.11
C ALA A 26 -4.87 9.68 -9.51
N GLY A 27 -4.07 10.59 -10.08
CA GLY A 27 -3.25 10.30 -11.25
C GLY A 27 -2.26 9.14 -11.00
N PRO A 28 -1.35 8.83 -11.94
CA PRO A 28 -0.43 7.68 -11.90
C PRO A 28 0.41 7.50 -10.61
N PHE A 29 0.45 8.50 -9.72
CA PHE A 29 1.12 8.48 -8.42
C PHE A 29 0.17 8.41 -7.20
N GLY A 30 -1.13 8.15 -7.37
CA GLY A 30 -2.10 8.12 -6.28
C GLY A 30 -1.83 7.04 -5.22
N TRP A 31 -1.11 5.98 -5.57
CA TRP A 31 -0.64 4.96 -4.63
C TRP A 31 0.43 5.50 -3.67
N LEU A 32 1.21 6.51 -4.10
CA LEU A 32 2.23 7.15 -3.27
C LEU A 32 1.54 7.90 -2.13
N LEU A 33 0.46 8.62 -2.44
CA LEU A 33 -0.38 9.41 -1.51
C LEU A 33 -1.42 8.59 -0.75
N SER A 34 -1.42 7.26 -0.93
CA SER A 34 -2.38 6.38 -0.28
C SER A 34 -1.94 6.08 1.15
N ASP A 35 -2.92 5.91 2.05
CA ASP A 35 -2.72 5.49 3.45
C ASP A 35 -2.12 4.09 3.64
N LYS A 36 -1.58 3.52 2.56
CA LYS A 36 -1.27 2.11 2.33
C LYS A 36 0.16 1.89 1.82
N GLY A 37 0.94 2.97 1.65
CA GLY A 37 2.37 2.89 1.33
C GLY A 37 3.21 2.55 2.57
N PRO A 38 4.40 1.94 2.43
CA PRO A 38 5.31 1.67 3.55
C PRO A 38 5.77 2.93 4.29
N PHE A 39 5.52 4.11 3.70
CA PHE A 39 5.83 5.42 4.25
C PHE A 39 4.61 6.11 4.91
N HIS A 40 3.42 5.49 4.95
CA HIS A 40 2.22 6.18 5.48
C HIS A 40 2.37 6.67 6.93
N ARG A 41 3.19 5.96 7.72
CA ARG A 41 3.50 6.32 9.12
C ARG A 41 4.74 7.20 9.27
N SER A 42 5.46 7.52 8.18
CA SER A 42 6.61 8.43 8.29
C SER A 42 6.10 9.87 8.35
N GLU A 43 6.63 10.63 9.30
CA GLU A 43 6.24 12.02 9.54
C GLU A 43 6.39 12.88 8.27
N GLU A 44 7.48 12.67 7.51
CA GLU A 44 7.73 13.38 6.24
C GLU A 44 6.66 13.11 5.18
N PHE A 45 6.08 11.91 5.19
CA PHE A 45 5.04 11.52 4.25
C PHE A 45 3.68 12.06 4.68
N THR A 46 3.35 11.97 5.96
CA THR A 46 2.12 12.56 6.52
C THR A 46 2.10 14.07 6.27
N GLU A 47 3.22 14.76 6.52
CA GLU A 47 3.35 16.18 6.21
C GLU A 47 3.15 16.45 4.72
N PHE A 48 3.78 15.69 3.83
CA PHE A 48 3.59 15.86 2.40
C PHE A 48 2.14 15.60 1.95
N ALA A 49 1.50 14.56 2.48
CA ALA A 49 0.12 14.21 2.15
C ALA A 49 -0.87 15.30 2.60
N GLU A 50 -0.71 15.85 3.81
CA GLU A 50 -1.50 16.98 4.29
C GLU A 50 -1.31 18.22 3.40
N ARG A 51 -0.06 18.53 3.02
CA ARG A 51 0.23 19.66 2.12
C ARG A 51 -0.34 19.42 0.72
N TYR A 52 -0.32 18.18 0.23
CA TYR A 52 -0.92 17.83 -1.04
C TYR A 52 -2.44 18.02 -1.03
N GLN A 53 -3.12 17.63 0.05
CA GLN A 53 -4.55 17.89 0.25
C GLN A 53 -4.87 19.39 0.28
N GLN A 54 -3.95 20.22 0.79
CA GLN A 54 -4.05 21.69 0.77
C GLN A 54 -3.83 22.31 -0.63
N GLY A 55 -3.52 21.51 -1.66
CA GLY A 55 -3.35 21.94 -3.05
C GLY A 55 -1.89 22.11 -3.50
N PHE A 56 -0.92 21.87 -2.62
CA PHE A 56 0.49 21.95 -2.99
C PHE A 56 0.93 20.69 -3.76
N THR A 57 1.38 20.86 -5.01
CA THR A 57 1.68 19.73 -5.90
C THR A 57 3.16 19.44 -6.04
N THR A 58 4.03 20.38 -5.66
CA THR A 58 5.48 20.26 -5.83
C THR A 58 6.20 20.62 -4.53
N LYS A 59 7.18 19.81 -4.11
CA LYS A 59 8.05 20.05 -2.95
C LYS A 59 9.47 20.28 -3.44
N TYR A 60 10.04 21.44 -3.15
CA TYR A 60 11.46 21.72 -3.33
C TYR A 60 12.12 21.69 -1.94
N LYS A 61 13.10 20.81 -1.74
CA LYS A 61 13.94 20.81 -0.54
C LYS A 61 15.36 21.09 -0.97
N ILE A 62 15.92 22.19 -0.50
CA ILE A 62 17.36 22.44 -0.54
C ILE A 62 17.89 22.26 0.87
N TYR A 63 19.04 21.62 1.02
CA TYR A 63 19.63 21.40 2.32
C TYR A 63 21.14 21.52 2.23
N ARG A 64 21.73 21.94 3.35
CA ARG A 64 23.16 22.01 3.56
C ARG A 64 23.45 21.35 4.88
N GLU A 65 24.38 20.41 4.85
CA GLU A 65 24.91 19.80 6.06
C GLU A 65 26.16 20.56 6.49
N PHE A 66 26.28 20.82 7.79
CA PHE A 66 27.43 21.47 8.41
C PHE A 66 28.11 20.50 9.38
N GLY A 67 29.32 20.07 9.02
CA GLY A 67 30.13 19.17 9.85
C GLY A 67 29.54 17.76 9.95
N ARG A 68 30.32 16.75 9.53
CA ARG A 68 29.98 15.34 9.74
C ARG A 68 30.93 14.76 10.75
N TRP A 69 30.47 14.60 11.99
CA TRP A 69 31.23 14.01 13.08
C TRP A 69 30.71 12.60 13.30
N LYS A 70 31.46 11.60 12.84
CA LYS A 70 31.16 10.23 13.20
C LYS A 70 31.51 10.04 14.68
N VAL A 71 30.48 9.99 15.51
CA VAL A 71 30.65 9.63 16.92
C VAL A 71 30.55 8.13 17.05
N ASN A 72 31.52 7.56 17.76
CA ASN A 72 31.48 6.19 18.21
C ASN A 72 31.35 6.21 19.74
N SER A 73 30.50 5.33 20.24
CA SER A 73 30.33 5.11 21.66
C SER A 73 31.56 4.37 22.19
N LEU A 74 32.43 5.11 22.87
CA LEU A 74 33.63 4.58 23.55
C LEU A 74 33.28 3.59 24.68
N VAL A 75 32.01 3.55 25.07
CA VAL A 75 31.45 2.74 26.16
C VAL A 75 31.60 1.25 25.87
N LEU A 76 31.63 0.80 24.61
CA LEU A 76 31.71 -0.64 24.29
C LEU A 76 33.01 -1.11 23.64
N GLU A 77 33.88 -0.23 23.15
CA GLU A 77 35.23 -0.62 22.72
C GLU A 77 36.08 -1.12 23.91
N ARG A 78 35.72 -0.76 25.15
CA ARG A 78 36.40 -1.18 26.39
C ARG A 78 35.92 -2.50 26.98
N ARG A 79 35.26 -3.38 26.21
CA ARG A 79 34.82 -4.70 26.71
C ARG A 79 35.95 -5.60 27.25
N ASN A 80 37.22 -5.19 27.07
CA ASN A 80 38.41 -5.82 27.65
C ASN A 80 39.13 -5.04 28.78
N ASN A 81 38.55 -3.98 29.37
CA ASN A 81 39.24 -3.23 30.44
C ASN A 81 38.69 -3.53 31.84
N ASN A 82 39.38 -4.43 32.56
CA ASN A 82 39.65 -4.36 34.00
C ASN A 82 38.50 -3.95 34.94
N GLY A 83 37.33 -4.59 34.85
CA GLY A 83 36.33 -4.56 35.93
C GLY A 83 35.69 -3.20 36.26
N PHE A 84 35.96 -2.13 35.50
CA PHE A 84 35.29 -0.85 35.68
C PHE A 84 33.91 -0.89 35.01
N ALA A 85 32.86 -0.83 35.82
CA ALA A 85 31.49 -0.72 35.36
C ALA A 85 31.32 0.56 34.52
N LEU A 86 30.56 0.46 33.42
CA LEU A 86 30.23 1.60 32.59
C LEU A 86 29.57 2.69 33.45
N PRO A 87 29.96 3.97 33.33
CA PRO A 87 29.30 5.07 34.02
C PRO A 87 27.92 5.27 33.37
N LEU A 88 26.96 4.45 33.80
CA LEU A 88 25.56 4.56 33.41
C LEU A 88 24.92 5.69 34.18
N ASP A 89 23.90 6.30 33.57
CA ASP A 89 23.12 7.36 34.19
C ASP A 89 22.59 6.91 35.58
N PRO A 90 22.75 7.74 36.64
CA PRO A 90 22.34 7.38 37.99
C PRO A 90 20.84 7.04 38.11
N GLU A 91 20.00 7.75 37.35
CA GLU A 91 18.56 7.52 37.34
C GLU A 91 18.23 6.17 36.66
N PHE A 92 18.89 5.86 35.54
CA PHE A 92 18.80 4.55 34.90
C PHE A 92 19.20 3.42 35.86
N MET A 93 20.32 3.58 36.55
CA MET A 93 20.80 2.61 37.55
C MET A 93 19.82 2.45 38.71
N GLN A 94 19.20 3.54 39.17
CA GLN A 94 18.17 3.49 40.20
C GLN A 94 16.94 2.74 39.70
N ASN A 95 16.46 3.01 38.49
CA ASN A 95 15.31 2.32 37.89
C ASN A 95 15.56 0.81 37.73
N VAL A 96 16.77 0.41 37.30
CA VAL A 96 17.16 -1.00 37.23
C VAL A 96 17.17 -1.64 38.63
N ARG A 97 17.63 -0.94 39.67
CA ARG A 97 17.62 -1.44 41.05
C ARG A 97 16.20 -1.58 41.61
N LEU A 98 15.30 -0.64 41.30
CA LEU A 98 13.90 -0.65 41.76
C LEU A 98 13.09 -1.83 41.20
N LEU A 99 13.50 -2.42 40.06
CA LEU A 99 12.87 -3.62 39.51
C LEU A 99 13.05 -4.86 40.39
N GLY A 100 14.07 -4.89 41.25
CA GLY A 100 14.40 -6.05 42.09
C GLY A 100 14.87 -7.27 41.27
N ARG A 101 14.92 -8.43 41.92
CA ARG A 101 15.47 -9.68 41.33
C ARG A 101 14.53 -10.39 40.36
N ARG A 102 13.21 -10.18 40.49
CA ARG A 102 12.16 -10.87 39.69
C ARG A 102 11.07 -9.89 39.27
N PRO A 103 11.38 -8.91 38.40
CA PRO A 103 10.37 -8.00 37.89
C PRO A 103 9.38 -8.70 36.98
N THR A 104 8.16 -8.19 36.95
CA THR A 104 7.16 -8.57 35.94
C THR A 104 7.50 -7.92 34.59
N LEU A 105 7.04 -8.51 33.48
CA LEU A 105 7.26 -7.95 32.14
C LEU A 105 6.71 -6.53 32.01
N ARG A 106 5.58 -6.23 32.68
CA ARG A 106 4.99 -4.89 32.72
C ARG A 106 5.89 -3.86 33.38
N MET A 107 6.49 -4.21 34.52
CA MET A 107 7.42 -3.31 35.23
C MET A 107 8.64 -2.99 34.37
N ILE A 108 9.19 -3.97 33.65
CA ILE A 108 10.30 -3.74 32.71
C ILE A 108 9.86 -2.81 31.58
N MET A 109 8.66 -3.02 31.04
CA MET A 109 8.15 -2.19 29.95
C MET A 109 7.94 -0.73 30.40
N GLU A 110 7.29 -0.50 31.54
CA GLU A 110 6.95 0.83 32.04
C GLU A 110 8.20 1.61 32.47
N ASN A 111 9.09 0.96 33.24
CA ASN A 111 10.22 1.66 33.87
C ASN A 111 11.48 1.68 33.02
N ILE A 112 11.66 0.73 32.10
CA ILE A 112 12.85 0.69 31.23
C ILE A 112 12.48 0.96 29.77
N ILE A 113 11.70 0.09 29.14
CA ILE A 113 11.54 0.10 27.67
C ILE A 113 10.86 1.38 27.17
N ARG A 114 9.79 1.83 27.85
CA ARG A 114 9.06 3.05 27.45
C ARG A 114 9.88 4.32 27.63
N LYS A 115 10.75 4.35 28.65
CA LYS A 115 11.54 5.53 29.00
C LYS A 115 12.87 5.60 28.23
N TYR A 116 13.58 4.48 28.11
CA TYR A 116 14.94 4.41 27.56
C TYR A 116 15.00 3.69 26.20
N GLY A 117 13.90 3.10 25.73
CA GLY A 117 13.85 2.33 24.50
C GLY A 117 14.35 0.89 24.65
N THR A 118 14.44 0.20 23.52
CA THR A 118 14.94 -1.19 23.44
C THR A 118 16.43 -1.27 23.07
N HIS A 119 16.96 -0.20 22.48
CA HIS A 119 18.32 -0.11 21.96
C HIS A 119 18.96 1.21 22.37
N PHE A 120 20.28 1.23 22.41
CA PHE A 120 21.08 2.44 22.55
C PHE A 120 22.04 2.60 21.37
N LEU A 121 22.52 3.83 21.20
CA LEU A 121 23.35 4.24 20.07
C LEU A 121 24.81 3.78 20.25
N LEU A 122 25.33 2.99 19.29
CA LEU A 122 26.75 2.64 19.21
C LEU A 122 27.54 3.64 18.39
N SER A 123 27.03 3.99 17.21
CA SER A 123 27.73 4.89 16.30
C SER A 123 26.70 5.59 15.46
N ALA A 124 26.93 6.88 15.24
CA ALA A 124 26.11 7.70 14.39
C ALA A 124 26.91 8.89 13.86
N THR A 125 26.33 9.59 12.91
CA THR A 125 26.86 10.86 12.43
C THR A 125 26.14 12.00 13.15
N LEU A 126 26.86 12.74 13.98
CA LEU A 126 26.43 14.04 14.50
C LEU A 126 26.82 15.14 13.51
N GLY A 127 26.04 16.20 13.49
CA GLY A 127 26.24 17.32 12.60
C GLY A 127 25.05 18.25 12.65
N GLY A 128 25.06 19.27 11.81
CA GLY A 128 23.91 20.11 11.59
C GLY A 128 23.35 19.96 10.18
N GLU A 129 22.05 20.07 10.05
CA GLU A 129 21.36 20.25 8.76
C GLU A 129 20.58 21.57 8.82
N GLU A 130 20.83 22.43 7.85
CA GLU A 130 19.97 23.55 7.52
C GLU A 130 19.25 23.20 6.22
N SER A 131 17.93 23.16 6.26
CA SER A 131 17.12 22.89 5.09
C SER A 131 16.02 23.91 4.92
N LEU A 132 15.80 24.30 3.67
CA LEU A 132 14.68 25.11 3.25
C LEU A 132 13.77 24.22 2.39
N THR A 133 12.55 24.02 2.86
CA THR A 133 11.50 23.30 2.14
C THR A 133 10.44 24.28 1.65
N ILE A 134 10.19 24.28 0.34
CA ILE A 134 9.18 25.11 -0.31
C ILE A 134 8.15 24.19 -0.97
N PHE A 135 6.91 24.23 -0.50
CA PHE A 135 5.77 23.59 -1.15
C PHE A 135 5.12 24.59 -2.10
N VAL A 136 4.81 24.15 -3.32
CA VAL A 136 4.31 25.01 -4.40
C VAL A 136 3.02 24.44 -4.98
N ASP A 137 1.99 25.30 -5.06
CA ASP A 137 0.77 25.08 -5.80
C ASP A 137 0.93 25.64 -7.22
N LYS A 138 1.22 24.75 -8.16
CA LYS A 138 1.39 25.10 -9.59
C LYS A 138 0.18 25.82 -10.19
N ARG A 139 -1.04 25.55 -9.71
CA ARG A 139 -2.28 26.12 -10.29
C ARG A 139 -2.41 27.61 -9.96
N LYS A 140 -2.02 28.00 -8.75
CA LYS A 140 -2.06 29.40 -8.31
C LYS A 140 -0.90 30.22 -8.87
N LEU A 141 0.23 29.57 -9.16
CA LEU A 141 1.38 30.22 -9.81
C LEU A 141 1.10 30.52 -11.29
N SER A 142 0.47 29.60 -12.02
CA SER A 142 0.19 29.76 -13.46
C SER A 142 -0.93 30.75 -13.79
N ARG A 143 -1.86 31.00 -12.85
CA ARG A 143 -3.07 31.81 -13.08
C ARG A 143 -2.82 33.32 -13.15
N ARG A 144 -1.62 33.81 -12.78
CA ARG A 144 -1.28 35.25 -12.77
C ARG A 144 -0.64 35.77 -14.06
N VAL A 145 -0.48 34.94 -15.10
CA VAL A 145 0.20 35.36 -16.34
C VAL A 145 -0.73 36.07 -17.34
N ASP A 146 -2.07 35.96 -17.20
CA ASP A 146 -3.00 36.35 -18.28
C ASP A 146 -3.86 37.61 -18.05
N VAL A 147 -3.56 38.47 -17.07
CA VAL A 147 -4.29 39.75 -16.95
C VAL A 147 -3.30 40.89 -16.68
N GLY A 148 -3.24 41.81 -17.65
CA GLY A 148 -2.31 42.94 -17.65
C GLY A 148 -2.47 43.83 -16.42
N ASP A 149 -1.47 43.77 -15.55
CA ASP A 149 -1.12 44.83 -14.60
C ASP A 149 0.41 44.87 -14.49
N SER A 150 1.00 45.84 -15.19
CA SER A 150 2.44 46.01 -15.44
C SER A 150 3.25 46.51 -14.24
N ASN A 151 2.83 46.24 -13.00
CA ASN A 151 3.59 46.61 -11.80
C ASN A 151 3.47 45.63 -10.62
N SER A 152 2.91 44.43 -10.82
CA SER A 152 3.08 43.34 -9.85
C SER A 152 4.15 42.39 -10.38
N THR A 153 5.26 42.24 -9.66
CA THR A 153 6.29 41.24 -9.98
C THR A 153 5.68 39.86 -9.86
N GLY A 154 5.15 39.35 -10.97
CA GLY A 154 4.59 38.01 -11.07
C GLY A 154 5.63 37.01 -10.57
N VAL A 155 5.25 36.24 -9.56
CA VAL A 155 6.12 35.19 -9.00
C VAL A 155 6.16 34.06 -10.02
N THR A 156 7.23 34.01 -10.81
CA THR A 156 7.50 32.88 -11.70
C THR A 156 8.18 31.75 -10.95
N LEU A 157 8.15 30.55 -11.52
CA LEU A 157 8.86 29.41 -10.95
C LEU A 157 10.38 29.65 -10.91
N GLU A 158 10.89 30.40 -11.89
CA GLU A 158 12.30 30.77 -12.01
C GLU A 158 12.76 31.71 -10.90
N THR A 159 11.94 32.71 -10.52
CA THR A 159 12.28 33.59 -9.39
C THR A 159 12.29 32.85 -8.07
N LEU A 160 11.42 31.84 -7.88
CA LEU A 160 11.46 30.96 -6.72
C LEU A 160 12.73 30.10 -6.68
N HIS A 161 13.18 29.58 -7.82
CA HIS A 161 14.45 28.84 -7.90
C HIS A 161 15.67 29.72 -7.62
N GLN A 162 15.68 30.96 -8.13
CA GLN A 162 16.75 31.92 -7.85
C GLN A 162 16.79 32.30 -6.37
N LEU A 163 15.63 32.55 -5.76
CA LEU A 163 15.54 32.80 -4.31
C LEU A 163 15.97 31.58 -3.51
N ALA A 164 15.57 30.37 -3.89
CA ALA A 164 16.04 29.15 -3.25
C ALA A 164 17.57 29.02 -3.36
N ALA A 165 18.16 29.31 -4.52
CA ALA A 165 19.61 29.29 -4.71
C ALA A 165 20.34 30.35 -3.87
N SER A 166 19.74 31.52 -3.64
CA SER A 166 20.33 32.58 -2.83
C SER A 166 20.23 32.35 -1.32
N TYR A 167 19.43 31.37 -0.87
CA TYR A 167 19.16 31.12 0.55
C TYR A 167 20.44 30.90 1.37
N PHE A 168 21.40 30.11 0.87
CA PHE A 168 22.65 29.85 1.59
C PHE A 168 23.66 31.00 1.51
N ILE A 169 23.43 31.99 0.64
CA ILE A 169 24.29 33.17 0.47
C ILE A 169 23.77 34.32 1.34
N ASP A 170 22.47 34.60 1.28
CA ASP A 170 21.81 35.66 2.03
C ASP A 170 20.47 35.17 2.60
N ARG A 171 20.59 34.46 3.72
CA ARG A 171 19.49 33.75 4.38
C ARG A 171 18.34 34.67 4.76
N GLU A 172 18.66 35.76 5.47
CA GLU A 172 17.63 36.64 6.03
C GLU A 172 16.86 37.38 4.96
N SER A 173 17.54 37.94 3.95
CA SER A 173 16.83 38.65 2.89
C SER A 173 15.99 37.69 2.03
N THR A 174 16.51 36.49 1.78
CA THR A 174 15.80 35.44 1.05
C THR A 174 14.55 34.99 1.79
N LEU A 175 14.64 34.69 3.10
CA LEU A 175 13.47 34.29 3.90
C LEU A 175 12.43 35.40 3.99
N ARG A 176 12.83 36.66 4.19
CA ARG A 176 11.89 37.79 4.17
C ARG A 176 11.15 37.86 2.84
N LYS A 177 11.86 37.76 1.71
CA LYS A 177 11.24 37.72 0.37
C LYS A 177 10.29 36.54 0.22
N LEU A 178 10.71 35.33 0.60
CA LEU A 178 9.88 34.12 0.53
C LEU A 178 8.62 34.22 1.40
N HIS A 179 8.71 34.77 2.61
CA HIS A 179 7.54 35.01 3.46
C HIS A 179 6.60 36.06 2.88
N HIS A 180 7.13 37.15 2.30
CA HIS A 180 6.30 38.11 1.56
C HIS A 180 5.55 37.44 0.41
N LEU A 181 6.20 36.56 -0.35
CA LEU A 181 5.56 35.82 -1.43
C LEU A 181 4.51 34.83 -0.92
N GLN A 182 4.77 34.14 0.20
CA GLN A 182 3.80 33.27 0.85
C GLN A 182 2.52 34.02 1.24
N ILE A 183 2.66 35.23 1.82
CA ILE A 183 1.52 36.07 2.20
C ILE A 183 0.79 36.63 0.97
N ALA A 184 1.54 37.16 -0.01
CA ALA A 184 0.98 37.85 -1.16
C ALA A 184 0.32 36.94 -2.21
N SER A 185 0.75 35.68 -2.29
CA SER A 185 0.30 34.74 -3.31
C SER A 185 -0.46 33.53 -2.74
N THR A 186 -0.20 33.11 -1.50
CA THR A 186 -0.65 31.82 -0.92
C THR A 186 -0.31 30.58 -1.78
N ALA A 187 0.39 30.75 -2.89
CA ALA A 187 0.77 29.68 -3.80
C ALA A 187 1.99 28.89 -3.30
N ILE A 188 2.70 29.43 -2.30
CA ILE A 188 3.85 28.79 -1.69
C ILE A 188 3.69 28.67 -0.18
N LYS A 189 4.25 27.59 0.39
CA LYS A 189 4.40 27.40 1.84
C LYS A 189 5.87 27.09 2.10
N VAL A 190 6.49 27.85 2.98
CA VAL A 190 7.92 27.79 3.25
C VAL A 190 8.13 27.29 4.68
N THR A 191 9.00 26.28 4.81
CA THR A 191 9.43 25.71 6.09
C THR A 191 10.96 25.73 6.13
N GLU A 192 11.54 26.47 7.07
CA GLU A 192 12.96 26.40 7.39
C GLU A 192 13.15 25.43 8.55
N THR A 193 14.03 24.44 8.38
CA THR A 193 14.48 23.56 9.47
C THR A 193 15.97 23.76 9.69
N ARG A 194 16.35 23.97 10.95
CA ARG A 194 17.74 24.11 11.36
C ARG A 194 17.96 23.20 12.55
N THR A 195 18.88 22.26 12.38
CA THR A 195 19.23 21.26 13.39
C THR A 195 20.75 21.20 13.54
N GLY A 196 21.21 20.87 14.75
CA GLY A 196 22.63 20.72 15.07
C GLY A 196 23.30 22.00 15.59
N PRO A 197 24.62 21.96 15.85
CA PRO A 197 25.35 23.07 16.42
C PRO A 197 25.43 24.23 15.44
N LEU A 198 24.51 25.17 15.61
CA LEU A 198 24.55 26.48 14.96
C LEU A 198 25.91 27.08 15.29
N GLY A 199 26.60 27.56 14.26
CA GLY A 199 28.01 27.93 14.33
C GLY A 199 28.42 28.79 15.54
N CYS A 200 29.71 28.74 15.80
CA CYS A 200 30.51 29.42 16.81
C CYS A 200 30.42 30.96 16.84
N SER A 201 29.26 31.59 16.64
CA SER A 201 29.12 33.04 16.72
C SER A 201 28.72 33.56 18.11
N ASN A 202 28.39 32.67 19.06
CA ASN A 202 28.36 33.00 20.50
C ASN A 202 28.71 31.76 21.31
N TYR A 203 29.96 31.66 21.75
CA TYR A 203 30.55 30.52 22.47
C TYR A 203 30.12 30.40 23.93
N ASP A 204 29.23 31.28 24.41
CA ASP A 204 28.95 31.43 25.85
C ASP A 204 27.92 30.45 26.42
N ASN A 205 27.25 29.63 25.59
CA ASN A 205 26.27 28.63 26.07
C ASN A 205 26.31 27.32 25.27
N LEU A 206 27.46 26.62 25.27
CA LEU A 206 27.60 25.25 24.73
C LEU A 206 26.61 24.24 25.35
N ASP A 207 26.14 24.47 26.58
CA ASP A 207 25.18 23.60 27.28
C ASP A 207 23.76 23.67 26.70
N SER A 208 23.47 24.62 25.81
CA SER A 208 22.15 24.81 25.18
C SER A 208 22.07 24.29 23.74
N VAL A 209 23.20 23.84 23.19
CA VAL A 209 23.29 23.38 21.81
C VAL A 209 22.87 21.91 21.77
N SER A 210 21.59 21.66 21.50
CA SER A 210 21.08 20.31 21.29
C SER A 210 21.86 19.66 20.14
N SER A 211 22.68 18.66 20.45
CA SER A 211 23.37 17.83 19.45
C SER A 211 22.33 17.00 18.71
N VAL A 212 21.84 17.49 17.59
CA VAL A 212 20.84 16.76 16.79
C VAL A 212 21.58 15.83 15.85
N LEU A 213 21.37 14.53 16.03
CA LEU A 213 21.83 13.52 15.08
C LEU A 213 21.39 13.91 13.66
N VAL A 214 22.30 13.86 12.68
CA VAL A 214 21.91 14.15 11.29
C VAL A 214 21.12 12.94 10.80
N HIS A 215 19.80 13.08 10.74
CA HIS A 215 18.90 12.05 10.21
C HIS A 215 18.78 12.16 8.69
N SER A 216 19.91 11.99 8.00
CA SER A 216 19.92 11.85 6.53
C SER A 216 19.72 10.38 6.17
N PRO A 217 19.00 10.05 5.07
CA PRO A 217 18.82 8.67 4.61
C PRO A 217 20.16 7.98 4.26
N GLU A 218 21.22 8.76 4.07
CA GLU A 218 22.59 8.27 3.86
C GLU A 218 23.32 7.88 5.15
N ASN A 219 22.84 8.35 6.31
CA ASN A 219 23.51 8.14 7.59
C ASN A 219 23.09 6.81 8.22
N LYS A 220 24.06 5.90 8.34
CA LYS A 220 23.87 4.60 9.01
C LYS A 220 23.96 4.78 10.51
N ILE A 221 22.85 4.54 11.19
CA ILE A 221 22.79 4.47 12.65
C ILE A 221 23.09 3.04 13.08
N TYR A 222 24.09 2.86 13.95
CA TYR A 222 24.41 1.58 14.55
C TYR A 222 23.82 1.51 15.95
N LEU A 223 22.93 0.56 16.17
CA LEU A 223 22.22 0.35 17.43
C LEU A 223 22.65 -0.97 18.08
N GLN A 224 22.71 -0.98 19.40
CA GLN A 224 22.90 -2.19 20.20
C GLN A 224 21.72 -2.35 21.14
N GLY A 225 21.27 -3.59 21.31
CA GLY A 225 20.21 -3.89 22.26
C GLY A 225 20.61 -3.58 23.70
N LEU A 226 19.72 -2.92 24.43
CA LEU A 226 19.92 -2.48 25.81
C LEU A 226 20.16 -3.65 26.78
N GLN A 227 19.76 -4.88 26.41
CA GLN A 227 20.02 -6.08 27.19
C GLN A 227 21.50 -6.32 27.47
N VAL A 228 22.42 -5.79 26.66
CA VAL A 228 23.86 -6.01 26.86
C VAL A 228 24.38 -5.34 28.14
N ILE A 229 23.81 -4.20 28.53
CA ILE A 229 24.23 -3.43 29.71
C ILE A 229 23.45 -3.80 30.97
N LEU A 230 22.36 -4.55 30.84
CA LEU A 230 21.55 -4.99 31.98
C LEU A 230 22.24 -6.16 32.71
N PRO A 231 22.00 -6.31 34.03
CA PRO A 231 22.43 -7.50 34.77
C PRO A 231 21.94 -8.81 34.14
N ASP A 232 22.74 -9.87 34.21
CA ASP A 232 22.46 -11.15 33.52
C ASP A 232 21.09 -11.72 33.86
N TYR A 233 20.65 -11.61 35.12
CA TYR A 233 19.35 -12.11 35.56
C TYR A 233 18.15 -11.36 34.92
N LEU A 234 18.34 -10.14 34.42
CA LEU A 234 17.31 -9.35 33.74
C LEU A 234 17.29 -9.54 32.23
N LYS A 235 18.40 -9.99 31.62
CA LYS A 235 18.54 -10.02 30.14
C LYS A 235 17.41 -10.80 29.47
N SER A 236 17.14 -12.01 29.93
CA SER A 236 16.09 -12.86 29.34
C SER A 236 14.70 -12.23 29.45
N ARG A 237 14.35 -11.70 30.63
CA ARG A 237 13.06 -11.06 30.88
C ARG A 237 12.91 -9.74 30.11
N PHE A 238 14.01 -8.99 29.97
CA PHE A 238 14.01 -7.79 29.15
C PHE A 238 13.79 -8.10 27.67
N MET A 239 14.44 -9.14 27.14
CA MET A 239 14.22 -9.56 25.75
C MET A 239 12.76 -9.98 25.52
N GLU A 240 12.19 -10.76 26.45
CA GLU A 240 10.77 -11.15 26.42
C GLU A 240 9.84 -9.91 26.42
N ALA A 241 10.07 -8.96 27.34
CA ALA A 241 9.30 -7.73 27.41
C ALA A 241 9.48 -6.84 26.16
N ALA A 242 10.68 -6.78 25.60
CA ALA A 242 10.99 -6.01 24.39
C ALA A 242 10.33 -6.62 23.15
N LEU A 243 10.30 -7.95 23.02
CA LEU A 243 9.58 -8.64 21.95
C LEU A 243 8.07 -8.45 22.07
N ASN A 244 7.50 -8.49 23.29
CA ASN A 244 6.08 -8.18 23.49
C ASN A 244 5.75 -6.73 23.12
N TYR A 245 6.65 -5.79 23.45
CA TYR A 245 6.49 -4.37 23.13
C TYR A 245 6.59 -4.11 21.62
N ILE A 246 7.66 -4.57 20.95
CA ILE A 246 7.88 -4.35 19.51
C ILE A 246 6.89 -5.17 18.67
N GLY A 247 6.68 -6.43 19.05
CA GLY A 247 5.93 -7.41 18.28
C GLY A 247 4.43 -7.31 18.48
N CYS A 248 3.95 -6.91 19.67
CA CYS A 248 2.52 -6.95 20.02
C CYS A 248 2.01 -5.65 20.66
N ASN A 249 2.77 -4.55 20.59
CA ASN A 249 2.44 -3.28 21.27
C ASN A 249 2.15 -3.43 22.77
N PHE A 250 2.65 -4.51 23.40
CA PHE A 250 2.33 -4.87 24.79
C PHE A 250 0.83 -5.13 25.08
N GLU A 251 0.00 -5.23 24.05
CA GLU A 251 -1.42 -5.59 24.15
C GLU A 251 -1.65 -7.12 24.17
N GLY A 252 -0.57 -7.88 24.02
CA GLY A 252 -0.53 -9.34 24.03
C GLY A 252 0.88 -9.88 24.29
N GLU A 253 1.00 -11.20 24.25
CA GLU A 253 2.25 -11.94 24.45
C GLU A 253 2.79 -12.43 23.11
N PHE A 254 4.09 -12.25 22.87
CA PHE A 254 4.75 -12.71 21.66
C PHE A 254 5.17 -14.18 21.83
N VAL A 255 4.53 -15.08 21.08
CA VAL A 255 4.74 -16.53 21.19
C VAL A 255 5.31 -17.06 19.88
N CYS A 256 6.39 -17.83 19.98
CA CYS A 256 6.99 -18.53 18.85
C CYS A 256 6.86 -20.04 19.05
N LYS A 257 6.31 -20.74 18.05
CA LYS A 257 6.21 -22.21 18.01
C LYS A 257 6.51 -22.70 16.60
N ASP A 258 7.32 -23.75 16.48
CA ASP A 258 7.61 -24.42 15.19
C ASP A 258 8.09 -23.45 14.08
N ASN A 259 9.01 -22.53 14.42
CA ASN A 259 9.52 -21.44 13.57
C ASN A 259 8.50 -20.38 13.13
N ASP A 260 7.25 -20.43 13.60
CA ASP A 260 6.25 -19.39 13.39
C ASP A 260 6.05 -18.60 14.69
N CYS A 261 6.05 -17.26 14.59
CA CYS A 261 5.81 -16.36 15.72
C CYS A 261 4.56 -15.51 15.50
N TRP A 262 3.75 -15.37 16.54
CA TRP A 262 2.52 -14.56 16.51
C TRP A 262 2.26 -13.89 17.86
N CYS A 263 1.34 -12.95 17.86
CA CYS A 263 0.87 -12.29 19.08
C CYS A 263 -0.36 -13.01 19.62
N GLN A 264 -0.24 -13.54 20.83
CA GLN A 264 -1.39 -13.98 21.61
C GLN A 264 -2.00 -12.75 22.29
N CYS A 265 -3.05 -12.24 21.68
CA CYS A 265 -3.72 -11.03 22.15
C CYS A 265 -4.46 -11.24 23.47
N SER A 266 -4.43 -10.22 24.32
CA SER A 266 -5.25 -10.21 25.54
C SER A 266 -6.75 -10.08 25.21
N ALA A 267 -7.61 -10.55 26.10
CA ALA A 267 -9.07 -10.47 25.91
C ALA A 267 -9.59 -9.03 25.76
N ARG A 268 -8.85 -8.03 26.26
CA ARG A 268 -9.20 -6.60 26.13
C ARG A 268 -8.87 -6.04 24.74
N PHE A 269 -7.93 -6.65 24.03
CA PHE A 269 -7.43 -6.19 22.74
C PHE A 269 -7.39 -7.35 21.74
N PRO A 270 -8.55 -7.89 21.32
CA PRO A 270 -8.62 -9.11 20.48
C PRO A 270 -7.97 -8.95 19.09
N HIS A 271 -7.74 -7.71 18.65
CA HIS A 271 -7.08 -7.37 17.39
C HIS A 271 -5.69 -6.74 17.61
N CYS A 272 -5.01 -7.10 18.71
CA CYS A 272 -3.69 -6.56 19.03
C CYS A 272 -2.71 -6.69 17.85
N ASN A 273 -2.04 -5.59 17.52
CA ASN A 273 -1.11 -5.48 16.39
C ASN A 273 -1.63 -5.99 15.02
N CYS A 274 -2.96 -6.06 14.83
CA CYS A 274 -3.55 -6.45 13.56
C CYS A 274 -3.40 -5.28 12.56
N PRO A 275 -2.74 -5.47 11.40
CA PRO A 275 -2.63 -4.43 10.39
C PRO A 275 -3.94 -4.32 9.60
N GLU A 276 -5.01 -3.88 10.25
CA GLU A 276 -6.37 -3.90 9.67
C GLU A 276 -6.49 -3.08 8.39
N VAL A 277 -5.78 -1.95 8.32
CA VAL A 277 -5.78 -1.06 7.16
C VAL A 277 -5.12 -1.78 5.98
N ASP A 278 -4.01 -2.47 6.21
CA ASP A 278 -3.30 -3.22 5.17
C ASP A 278 -4.09 -4.45 4.72
N VAL A 279 -4.73 -5.17 5.65
CA VAL A 279 -5.60 -6.30 5.30
C VAL A 279 -6.76 -5.82 4.45
N ARG A 280 -7.46 -4.76 4.85
CA ARG A 280 -8.56 -4.15 4.06
C ARG A 280 -8.07 -3.66 2.70
N ALA A 281 -6.86 -3.08 2.64
CA ALA A 281 -6.25 -2.67 1.38
C ALA A 281 -6.02 -3.84 0.43
N MET A 282 -5.50 -4.96 0.94
CA MET A 282 -5.23 -6.14 0.13
C MET A 282 -6.52 -6.83 -0.31
N GLU A 283 -7.57 -6.86 0.53
CA GLU A 283 -8.91 -7.33 0.15
C GLU A 283 -9.51 -6.48 -0.98
N GLU A 284 -9.41 -5.16 -0.89
CA GLU A 284 -9.89 -4.26 -1.95
C GLU A 284 -9.09 -4.42 -3.24
N ASN A 285 -7.77 -4.62 -3.15
CA ASN A 285 -6.95 -4.92 -4.32
C ASN A 285 -7.38 -6.23 -5.00
N LEU A 286 -7.78 -7.26 -4.24
CA LEU A 286 -8.32 -8.49 -4.82
C LEU A 286 -9.68 -8.26 -5.49
N ARG A 287 -10.54 -7.42 -4.89
CA ARG A 287 -11.80 -7.00 -5.52
C ARG A 287 -11.54 -6.30 -6.86
N ASN A 288 -10.62 -5.35 -6.90
CA ASN A 288 -10.28 -4.61 -8.12
C ASN A 288 -9.70 -5.53 -9.20
N ILE A 289 -8.88 -6.52 -8.82
CA ILE A 289 -8.38 -7.52 -9.79
C ILE A 289 -9.51 -8.38 -10.34
N ARG A 290 -10.49 -8.75 -9.50
CA ARG A 290 -11.69 -9.48 -9.95
C ARG A 290 -12.49 -8.65 -10.94
N GLU A 291 -12.70 -7.37 -10.67
CA GLU A 291 -13.42 -6.48 -11.57
C GLU A 291 -12.68 -6.32 -12.90
N ALA A 292 -11.36 -6.10 -12.86
CA ALA A 292 -10.51 -6.07 -14.06
C ALA A 292 -10.53 -7.39 -14.83
N TRP A 293 -10.56 -8.54 -14.13
CA TRP A 293 -10.68 -9.86 -14.77
C TRP A 293 -12.04 -10.01 -15.48
N THR A 294 -13.14 -9.63 -14.81
CA THR A 294 -14.47 -9.69 -15.43
C THR A 294 -14.58 -8.75 -16.62
N GLN A 295 -13.97 -7.57 -16.53
CA GLN A 295 -13.95 -6.59 -17.59
C GLN A 295 -13.14 -7.09 -18.79
N ALA A 296 -11.94 -7.63 -18.59
CA ALA A 296 -11.13 -8.19 -19.68
C ALA A 296 -11.84 -9.33 -20.42
N ASN A 297 -12.57 -10.19 -19.71
CA ASN A 297 -13.35 -11.25 -20.35
C ASN A 297 -14.55 -10.69 -21.13
N ARG A 298 -15.22 -9.65 -20.63
CA ARG A 298 -16.30 -8.97 -21.36
C ARG A 298 -15.78 -8.26 -22.62
N GLU A 299 -14.65 -7.57 -22.52
CA GLU A 299 -14.00 -6.92 -23.67
C GLU A 299 -13.51 -7.88 -24.75
N PHE A 300 -13.28 -9.15 -24.40
CA PHE A 300 -13.02 -10.20 -25.38
C PHE A 300 -14.32 -10.68 -26.03
N GLU A 301 -15.36 -10.89 -25.22
CA GLU A 301 -16.67 -11.33 -25.68
C GLU A 301 -17.36 -10.30 -26.58
N ASP A 302 -17.26 -9.01 -26.24
CA ASP A 302 -17.83 -7.89 -26.99
C ASP A 302 -16.93 -7.46 -28.16
N SER A 303 -15.79 -8.11 -28.37
CA SER A 303 -14.84 -7.73 -29.42
C SER A 303 -15.38 -8.07 -30.81
N ASP A 304 -15.15 -7.18 -31.77
CA ASP A 304 -15.57 -7.38 -33.15
C ASP A 304 -14.97 -8.67 -33.74
N GLU A 305 -13.73 -9.02 -33.39
CA GLU A 305 -13.08 -10.25 -33.85
C GLU A 305 -13.83 -11.50 -33.37
N PHE A 306 -14.23 -11.54 -32.08
CA PHE A 306 -14.98 -12.66 -31.53
C PHE A 306 -16.39 -12.73 -32.13
N GLN A 307 -17.10 -11.61 -32.19
CA GLN A 307 -18.45 -11.55 -32.74
C GLN A 307 -18.49 -11.90 -34.24
N MET A 308 -17.52 -11.42 -35.03
CA MET A 308 -17.39 -11.78 -36.44
C MET A 308 -17.02 -13.25 -36.62
N PHE A 309 -16.16 -13.81 -35.78
CA PHE A 309 -15.83 -15.23 -35.80
C PHE A 309 -17.08 -16.09 -35.59
N VAL A 310 -17.86 -15.81 -34.53
CA VAL A 310 -19.10 -16.56 -34.23
C VAL A 310 -20.10 -16.45 -35.39
N ARG A 311 -20.25 -15.27 -36.00
CA ARG A 311 -21.14 -15.07 -37.16
C ARG A 311 -20.70 -15.79 -38.43
N ARG A 312 -19.40 -16.09 -38.59
CA ARG A 312 -18.84 -16.80 -39.76
C ARG A 312 -18.92 -18.31 -39.63
N LEU A 313 -19.26 -18.84 -38.46
CA LEU A 313 -19.34 -20.28 -38.26
C LEU A 313 -20.46 -20.91 -39.10
N PRO A 314 -20.23 -22.11 -39.67
CA PRO A 314 -21.25 -22.82 -40.44
C PRO A 314 -22.52 -23.10 -39.62
N THR A 315 -23.68 -22.69 -40.15
CA THR A 315 -24.99 -22.96 -39.53
C THR A 315 -25.75 -24.09 -40.21
N PHE A 316 -25.25 -24.62 -41.33
CA PHE A 316 -25.94 -25.66 -42.12
C PHE A 316 -25.72 -27.09 -41.60
N TYR A 317 -24.81 -27.29 -40.63
CA TYR A 317 -24.60 -28.56 -39.93
C TYR A 317 -24.26 -28.31 -38.45
N ALA A 318 -24.50 -29.30 -37.60
CA ALA A 318 -24.11 -29.22 -36.19
C ALA A 318 -22.58 -29.25 -36.03
N LEU A 319 -22.05 -28.27 -35.31
CA LEU A 319 -20.66 -28.15 -34.93
C LEU A 319 -20.42 -28.80 -33.56
N ASN A 320 -19.24 -29.37 -33.38
CA ASN A 320 -18.70 -29.79 -32.10
C ASN A 320 -17.51 -28.91 -31.70
N SER A 321 -17.08 -29.06 -30.45
CA SER A 321 -15.94 -28.35 -29.86
C SER A 321 -14.68 -28.47 -30.72
N SER A 322 -14.40 -29.65 -31.29
CA SER A 322 -13.25 -29.88 -32.17
C SER A 322 -13.34 -29.13 -33.51
N ALA A 323 -14.54 -29.03 -34.11
CA ALA A 323 -14.77 -28.27 -35.34
C ALA A 323 -14.61 -26.77 -35.09
N ILE A 324 -15.13 -26.26 -33.96
CA ILE A 324 -14.95 -24.86 -33.56
C ILE A 324 -13.47 -24.57 -33.31
N GLU A 325 -12.75 -25.46 -32.65
CA GLU A 325 -11.30 -25.32 -32.45
C GLU A 325 -10.55 -25.25 -33.79
N TYR A 326 -10.93 -26.07 -34.78
CA TYR A 326 -10.34 -26.02 -36.12
C TYR A 326 -10.58 -24.65 -36.79
N PHE A 327 -11.82 -24.16 -36.80
CA PHE A 327 -12.13 -22.84 -37.36
C PHE A 327 -11.42 -21.71 -36.61
N TRP A 328 -11.31 -21.82 -35.29
CA TRP A 328 -10.61 -20.84 -34.46
C TRP A 328 -9.12 -20.74 -34.82
N LYS A 329 -8.46 -21.88 -35.09
CA LYS A 329 -7.05 -21.90 -35.52
C LYS A 329 -6.86 -21.29 -36.90
N MET A 330 -7.88 -21.34 -37.75
CA MET A 330 -7.86 -20.78 -39.11
C MET A 330 -8.16 -19.27 -39.14
N ASP A 331 -8.77 -18.72 -38.09
CA ASP A 331 -9.04 -17.28 -37.99
C ASP A 331 -7.95 -16.57 -37.15
N PRO A 332 -7.04 -15.81 -37.79
CA PRO A 332 -5.96 -15.15 -37.07
C PRO A 332 -6.45 -14.01 -36.15
N GLY A 333 -7.61 -13.41 -36.44
CA GLY A 333 -8.16 -12.30 -35.66
C GLY A 333 -8.58 -12.74 -34.26
N VAL A 334 -9.45 -13.75 -34.18
CA VAL A 334 -9.89 -14.29 -32.88
C VAL A 334 -8.74 -14.94 -32.12
N HIS A 335 -7.83 -15.62 -32.83
CA HIS A 335 -6.66 -16.24 -32.22
C HIS A 335 -5.73 -15.20 -31.57
N GLN A 336 -5.44 -14.10 -32.28
CA GLN A 336 -4.63 -13.01 -31.74
C GLN A 336 -5.31 -12.31 -30.56
N ARG A 337 -6.62 -12.05 -30.66
CA ARG A 337 -7.39 -11.39 -29.60
C ARG A 337 -7.48 -12.25 -28.33
N TYR A 338 -7.62 -13.57 -28.48
CA TYR A 338 -7.61 -14.51 -27.36
C TYR A 338 -6.24 -14.61 -26.70
N ARG A 339 -5.16 -14.59 -27.49
CA ARG A 339 -3.79 -14.55 -26.94
C ARG A 339 -3.55 -13.30 -26.10
N GLN A 340 -4.12 -12.15 -26.47
CA GLN A 340 -4.07 -10.93 -25.65
C GLN A 340 -4.83 -11.12 -24.33
N LEU A 341 -6.01 -11.75 -24.36
CA LEU A 341 -6.78 -12.09 -23.16
C LEU A 341 -5.97 -13.03 -22.23
N GLU A 342 -5.34 -14.08 -22.76
CA GLU A 342 -4.51 -15.01 -21.97
C GLU A 342 -3.34 -14.31 -21.27
N ILE A 343 -2.64 -13.42 -21.97
CA ILE A 343 -1.54 -12.65 -21.38
C ILE A 343 -2.06 -11.72 -20.27
N SER A 344 -3.16 -11.01 -20.52
CA SER A 344 -3.77 -10.08 -19.56
C SER A 344 -4.27 -10.80 -18.31
N THR A 345 -5.05 -11.87 -18.50
CA THR A 345 -5.57 -12.70 -17.40
C THR A 345 -4.45 -13.42 -16.66
N GLY A 346 -3.43 -13.95 -17.35
CA GLY A 346 -2.24 -14.53 -16.73
C GLY A 346 -1.51 -13.55 -15.80
N LEU A 347 -1.36 -12.29 -16.22
CA LEU A 347 -0.77 -11.23 -15.40
C LEU A 347 -1.64 -10.95 -14.15
N LEU A 348 -2.96 -10.80 -14.33
CA LEU A 348 -3.91 -10.58 -13.24
C LEU A 348 -3.89 -11.74 -12.23
N LEU A 349 -3.82 -12.98 -12.69
CA LEU A 349 -3.73 -14.17 -11.84
C LEU A 349 -2.44 -14.18 -11.02
N SER A 350 -1.30 -13.87 -11.66
CA SER A 350 -0.01 -13.79 -10.97
C SER A 350 -0.02 -12.71 -9.88
N LYS A 351 -0.64 -11.57 -10.15
CA LYS A 351 -0.81 -10.46 -9.20
C LYS A 351 -1.73 -10.87 -8.05
N ALA A 352 -2.86 -11.52 -8.35
CA ALA A 352 -3.79 -12.04 -7.34
C ALA A 352 -3.09 -13.03 -6.41
N ARG A 353 -2.35 -14.02 -6.94
CA ARG A 353 -1.59 -15.00 -6.14
C ARG A 353 -0.60 -14.32 -5.19
N ARG A 354 0.14 -13.30 -5.65
CA ARG A 354 1.06 -12.52 -4.81
C ARG A 354 0.33 -11.78 -3.68
N ILE A 355 -0.83 -11.19 -3.98
CA ILE A 355 -1.63 -10.49 -2.97
C ILE A 355 -2.21 -11.48 -1.96
N VAL A 356 -2.77 -12.60 -2.40
CA VAL A 356 -3.26 -13.66 -1.52
C VAL A 356 -2.16 -14.15 -0.57
N ASN A 357 -0.95 -14.41 -1.06
CA ASN A 357 0.18 -14.80 -0.21
C ASN A 357 0.53 -13.74 0.83
N LYS A 358 0.60 -12.46 0.43
CA LYS A 358 0.82 -11.34 1.37
C LYS A 358 -0.28 -11.25 2.42
N LEU A 359 -1.52 -11.46 1.99
CA LEU A 359 -2.71 -11.36 2.81
C LEU A 359 -2.77 -12.51 3.82
N PHE A 360 -2.32 -13.72 3.45
CA PHE A 360 -2.05 -14.81 4.40
C PHE A 360 -0.96 -14.43 5.41
N THR A 361 0.16 -13.86 4.97
CA THR A 361 1.23 -13.41 5.90
C THR A 361 0.76 -12.32 6.87
N LEU A 362 -0.06 -11.38 6.41
CA LEU A 362 -0.64 -10.32 7.26
C LEU A 362 -1.68 -10.88 8.22
N SER A 363 -2.56 -11.77 7.75
CA SER A 363 -3.56 -12.42 8.59
C SER A 363 -2.95 -13.42 9.57
N LYS A 364 -1.75 -13.96 9.38
CA LYS A 364 -1.06 -14.72 10.45
C LYS A 364 -0.91 -13.93 11.76
N ARG A 365 -0.83 -12.59 11.68
CA ARG A 365 -0.70 -11.71 12.86
C ARG A 365 -2.03 -11.42 13.55
N CYS A 366 -3.15 -11.91 13.00
CA CYS A 366 -4.49 -11.50 13.43
C CYS A 366 -5.50 -12.63 13.23
N HIS A 367 -6.36 -12.89 14.22
CA HIS A 367 -7.39 -13.94 14.09
C HIS A 367 -8.48 -13.66 13.03
N LYS A 368 -8.38 -12.57 12.26
CA LYS A 368 -9.34 -12.20 11.24
C LYS A 368 -9.20 -13.09 10.02
N GLN A 369 -10.27 -13.80 9.68
CA GLN A 369 -10.33 -14.56 8.44
C GLN A 369 -10.41 -13.61 7.24
N PRO A 370 -9.47 -13.72 6.30
CA PRO A 370 -9.50 -12.87 5.12
C PRO A 370 -10.57 -13.28 4.12
N LYS A 371 -11.23 -12.29 3.51
CA LYS A 371 -12.18 -12.55 2.41
C LYS A 371 -11.42 -12.76 1.09
N ILE A 372 -11.06 -14.00 0.80
CA ILE A 372 -10.42 -14.36 -0.47
C ILE A 372 -11.49 -14.70 -1.49
N VAL A 373 -11.71 -13.81 -2.46
CA VAL A 373 -12.54 -14.11 -3.62
C VAL A 373 -11.65 -14.65 -4.74
N VAL A 374 -11.87 -15.92 -5.10
CA VAL A 374 -11.07 -16.61 -6.13
C VAL A 374 -11.57 -16.22 -7.52
N LEU A 375 -10.63 -15.96 -8.43
CA LEU A 375 -10.92 -15.74 -9.85
C LEU A 375 -11.30 -17.08 -10.49
N ARG A 376 -12.44 -17.15 -11.16
CA ARG A 376 -12.83 -18.33 -11.95
C ARG A 376 -12.12 -18.27 -13.30
N GLU A 377 -11.12 -19.13 -13.48
CA GLU A 377 -10.36 -19.22 -14.72
C GLU A 377 -11.26 -19.73 -15.85
N ARG A 378 -11.23 -19.05 -17.00
CA ARG A 378 -11.96 -19.43 -18.22
C ARG A 378 -10.95 -19.99 -19.21
N SER A 379 -10.84 -21.32 -19.25
CA SER A 379 -9.93 -22.00 -20.17
C SER A 379 -10.39 -21.87 -21.63
N PHE A 380 -9.53 -22.23 -22.58
CA PHE A 380 -9.92 -22.31 -23.99
C PHE A 380 -11.19 -23.18 -24.19
N GLY A 381 -11.27 -24.32 -23.49
CA GLY A 381 -12.46 -25.18 -23.52
C GLY A 381 -13.73 -24.53 -22.98
N TYR A 382 -13.63 -23.58 -22.04
CA TYR A 382 -14.79 -22.78 -21.63
C TYR A 382 -15.32 -21.95 -22.80
N TRP A 383 -14.43 -21.31 -23.58
CA TRP A 383 -14.83 -20.48 -24.71
C TRP A 383 -15.43 -21.29 -25.86
N LEU A 384 -14.92 -22.49 -26.13
CA LEU A 384 -15.52 -23.41 -27.10
C LEU A 384 -16.96 -23.78 -26.71
N ASN A 385 -17.16 -24.17 -25.45
CA ASN A 385 -18.50 -24.46 -24.92
C ASN A 385 -19.40 -23.22 -24.88
N TYR A 386 -18.82 -22.05 -24.65
CA TYR A 386 -19.53 -20.78 -24.70
C TYR A 386 -20.06 -20.49 -26.10
N ILE A 387 -19.25 -20.70 -27.15
CA ILE A 387 -19.69 -20.56 -28.54
C ILE A 387 -20.81 -21.54 -28.87
N LEU A 388 -20.68 -22.81 -28.48
CA LEU A 388 -21.76 -23.80 -28.67
C LEU A 388 -23.06 -23.35 -27.97
N SER A 389 -22.93 -22.75 -26.79
CA SER A 389 -24.06 -22.21 -26.05
C SER A 389 -24.67 -20.99 -26.75
N ILE A 390 -23.87 -20.15 -27.41
CA ILE A 390 -24.37 -19.06 -28.27
C ILE A 390 -25.08 -19.61 -29.50
N LEU A 391 -24.56 -20.68 -30.12
CA LEU A 391 -25.14 -21.23 -31.35
C LEU A 391 -26.45 -22.00 -31.09
N TYR A 392 -26.49 -22.76 -30.00
CA TYR A 392 -27.55 -23.76 -29.77
C TYR A 392 -28.40 -23.50 -28.53
N CYS A 393 -27.93 -22.67 -27.60
CA CYS A 393 -28.58 -22.47 -26.30
C CYS A 393 -28.83 -20.99 -25.96
N SER A 394 -29.16 -20.16 -26.95
CA SER A 394 -29.38 -18.71 -26.77
C SER A 394 -30.77 -18.22 -27.15
N GLU A 395 -31.77 -19.11 -27.20
CA GLU A 395 -33.12 -18.73 -27.62
C GLU A 395 -33.75 -17.77 -26.60
N ASN A 396 -34.48 -16.74 -27.08
CA ASN A 396 -35.13 -15.72 -26.25
C ASN A 396 -34.20 -14.94 -25.29
N ASN A 397 -32.92 -14.74 -25.64
CA ASN A 397 -31.92 -14.06 -24.78
C ASN A 397 -31.60 -14.80 -23.46
N HIS A 398 -32.00 -16.07 -23.34
CA HIS A 398 -31.66 -16.91 -22.20
C HIS A 398 -30.51 -17.83 -22.59
N PHE A 399 -29.36 -17.66 -21.93
CA PHE A 399 -28.18 -18.48 -22.18
C PHE A 399 -28.21 -19.76 -21.33
N GLY A 400 -28.33 -20.90 -22.00
CA GLY A 400 -28.14 -22.23 -21.40
C GLY A 400 -26.71 -22.73 -21.55
N THR A 401 -26.42 -23.90 -20.97
CA THR A 401 -25.16 -24.62 -21.21
C THR A 401 -25.41 -25.74 -22.21
N TYR A 402 -24.69 -25.76 -23.33
CA TYR A 402 -24.79 -26.85 -24.31
C TYR A 402 -24.07 -28.11 -23.83
N ILE A 403 -24.74 -29.26 -23.92
CA ILE A 403 -24.17 -30.58 -23.62
C ILE A 403 -23.99 -31.32 -24.94
N GLU A 404 -22.74 -31.51 -25.38
CA GLU A 404 -22.44 -32.14 -26.67
C GLU A 404 -22.95 -33.58 -26.77
N GLU A 405 -22.86 -34.35 -25.68
CA GLU A 405 -23.22 -35.78 -25.61
C GLU A 405 -24.71 -36.02 -25.88
N MET A 406 -25.56 -35.14 -25.36
CA MET A 406 -27.02 -35.25 -25.45
C MET A 406 -27.60 -34.33 -26.53
N ARG A 407 -26.76 -33.46 -27.15
CA ARG A 407 -27.17 -32.38 -28.06
C ARG A 407 -28.33 -31.55 -27.52
N SER A 408 -28.27 -31.26 -26.22
CA SER A 408 -29.34 -30.58 -25.49
C SER A 408 -28.80 -29.42 -24.67
N CYS A 409 -29.67 -28.45 -24.37
CA CYS A 409 -29.33 -27.29 -23.55
C CYS A 409 -29.81 -27.47 -22.11
N SER A 410 -28.94 -27.18 -21.14
CA SER A 410 -29.32 -27.03 -19.74
C SER A 410 -29.65 -25.57 -19.45
N CYS A 411 -30.92 -25.24 -19.22
CA CYS A 411 -31.41 -23.87 -19.00
C CYS A 411 -31.54 -23.56 -17.48
N PRO A 412 -31.25 -22.33 -17.01
CA PRO A 412 -31.24 -22.03 -15.58
C PRO A 412 -32.60 -21.93 -14.87
N TYR A 413 -33.77 -21.97 -15.54
CA TYR A 413 -35.10 -21.84 -14.92
C TYR A 413 -36.25 -22.55 -15.70
N GLU A 414 -37.38 -22.81 -15.03
CA GLU A 414 -38.56 -23.64 -15.42
C GLU A 414 -39.46 -23.13 -16.60
N HIS A 415 -39.02 -22.22 -17.47
CA HIS A 415 -39.82 -21.70 -18.60
C HIS A 415 -38.97 -21.46 -19.87
N PRO A 416 -39.62 -21.36 -21.07
CA PRO A 416 -39.53 -22.37 -22.14
C PRO A 416 -38.10 -22.56 -22.69
N SER A 417 -37.90 -23.69 -23.37
CA SER A 417 -36.62 -24.17 -23.92
C SER A 417 -35.68 -23.04 -24.38
N CYS A 418 -34.51 -22.91 -23.76
CA CYS A 418 -33.41 -22.09 -24.27
C CYS A 418 -32.74 -22.70 -25.50
N GLN A 419 -33.31 -23.78 -26.05
CA GLN A 419 -32.72 -24.62 -27.07
C GLN A 419 -33.10 -24.14 -28.47
N ALA A 420 -32.13 -23.56 -29.16
CA ALA A 420 -32.23 -23.19 -30.55
C ALA A 420 -32.19 -24.42 -31.47
N VAL A 421 -32.54 -24.22 -32.75
CA VAL A 421 -32.55 -25.26 -33.78
C VAL A 421 -31.12 -25.80 -34.00
N VAL A 422 -30.88 -27.04 -33.59
CA VAL A 422 -29.62 -27.76 -33.87
C VAL A 422 -29.76 -28.47 -35.23
N PRO A 423 -28.95 -28.13 -36.25
CA PRO A 423 -29.04 -28.75 -37.57
C PRO A 423 -28.74 -30.25 -37.54
N CYS A 424 -29.46 -31.04 -38.33
CA CYS A 424 -29.21 -32.48 -38.45
C CYS A 424 -27.82 -32.75 -39.06
N CYS A 425 -27.09 -33.74 -38.55
CA CYS A 425 -25.91 -34.25 -39.24
C CYS A 425 -26.37 -34.99 -40.50
N HIS A 426 -26.01 -34.50 -41.69
CA HIS A 426 -26.07 -35.33 -42.88
C HIS A 426 -25.08 -36.49 -42.69
N HIS A 427 -25.58 -37.65 -42.28
CA HIS A 427 -24.91 -38.90 -42.60
C HIS A 427 -24.92 -39.02 -44.12
N LEU A 428 -23.75 -38.83 -44.74
CA LEU A 428 -23.49 -39.38 -46.06
C LEU A 428 -23.57 -40.89 -45.91
N VAL A 429 -24.75 -41.44 -46.18
CA VAL A 429 -24.93 -42.87 -46.42
C VAL A 429 -24.17 -43.17 -47.71
N PRO A 430 -23.16 -44.07 -47.70
CA PRO A 430 -22.56 -44.53 -48.93
C PRO A 430 -23.63 -45.36 -49.66
N ASN A 431 -24.04 -44.89 -50.84
CA ASN A 431 -24.85 -45.68 -51.75
C ASN A 431 -24.03 -46.94 -52.14
N HIS A 432 -24.56 -48.11 -51.80
CA HIS A 432 -24.20 -49.38 -52.42
C HIS A 432 -25.36 -49.89 -53.25
#